data_AF-A0A3B8VAB7-F1
#
_entry.id   AF-A0A3B8VAB7-F1
#
_cell.length_a   1.000
_cell.length_b   1.000
_cell.length_c   1.000
_cell.angle_alpha   90.00
_cell.angle_beta   90.00
_cell.angle_gamma   90.00
#
_symmetry.space_group_name_H-M   'P 1'
#
loop_
_entity.id
_entity.type
_entity.pdbx_description
1 polymer ?
#
loop_
_entity_poly.entity_id
_entity_poly.type
_entity_poly.pdbx_seq_one_letter_code
_entity_poly.pdbx_strand_id
1 'polypeptide(L)'
;MESKWHRPFRYGSKVEAEVPVGLDAERRILRLRDPVPVPGVRVQMRITIVLGPFKPPPPAPSGAIEKVWWKLAEVFASRGNEVVMIGPDHESLPRGSSIAGVEYRRLPLLDRGRSVRGDVIRDFGWSRRAARLLPDA
;
A
#
# COMPACT_ATOMS: atom_id res chain seq x y z
N MET A 1 18.93 35.09 -31.44
CA MET A 1 19.70 34.00 -30.82
C MET A 1 18.88 33.52 -29.62
N GLU A 2 17.98 32.55 -29.82
CA GLU A 2 17.00 32.14 -28.81
C GLU A 2 17.39 30.82 -28.10
N SER A 3 17.46 30.94 -26.77
CA SER A 3 17.00 30.04 -25.70
C SER A 3 16.83 28.54 -25.99
N LYS A 4 17.75 27.72 -25.45
CA LYS A 4 17.74 26.25 -25.61
C LYS A 4 17.02 25.46 -24.50
N TRP A 5 16.42 26.09 -23.47
CA TRP A 5 16.03 25.35 -22.25
C TRP A 5 14.66 25.66 -21.64
N HIS A 6 13.68 26.09 -22.43
CA HIS A 6 12.28 26.03 -22.01
C HIS A 6 11.51 25.04 -22.87
N ARG A 7 11.42 23.77 -22.43
CA ARG A 7 10.35 22.87 -22.86
C ARG A 7 9.48 22.53 -21.66
N PRO A 8 8.17 22.85 -21.69
CA PRO A 8 7.27 22.38 -20.65
C PRO A 8 7.17 20.86 -20.74
N PHE A 9 7.35 20.19 -19.59
CA PHE A 9 7.11 18.76 -19.45
C PHE A 9 5.62 18.48 -19.67
N ARG A 10 5.24 17.94 -20.83
CA ARG A 10 3.86 17.51 -21.13
C ARG A 10 3.62 16.13 -20.52
N TYR A 11 2.80 16.08 -19.49
CA TYR A 11 2.18 14.84 -19.02
C TYR A 11 1.12 14.38 -20.03
N GLY A 12 1.26 13.15 -20.53
CA GLY A 12 0.22 12.41 -21.26
C GLY A 12 -0.24 13.03 -22.58
N SER A 13 0.28 12.51 -23.70
CA SER A 13 -0.53 12.44 -24.91
C SER A 13 -1.72 11.54 -24.58
N LYS A 14 -2.90 12.12 -24.34
CA LYS A 14 -4.15 11.37 -24.34
C LYS A 14 -4.25 10.72 -25.71
N VAL A 15 -3.99 9.41 -25.77
CA VAL A 15 -4.62 8.59 -26.79
C VAL A 15 -6.07 8.52 -26.31
N GLU A 16 -6.93 9.38 -26.87
CA GLU A 16 -8.36 9.16 -26.78
C GLU A 16 -8.63 7.88 -27.56
N ALA A 17 -8.55 6.75 -26.86
CA ALA A 17 -9.16 5.53 -27.33
C ALA A 17 -10.67 5.82 -27.34
N GLU A 18 -11.24 5.99 -28.53
CA GLU A 18 -12.69 5.96 -28.70
C GLU A 18 -13.19 4.65 -28.10
N VAL A 19 -13.85 4.76 -26.95
CA VAL A 19 -14.51 3.63 -26.31
C VAL A 19 -15.75 3.34 -27.15
N PRO A 20 -15.84 2.20 -27.84
CA PRO A 20 -17.03 1.87 -28.60
C PRO A 20 -18.22 1.83 -27.64
N VAL A 21 -19.22 2.66 -27.91
CA VAL A 21 -20.48 2.72 -27.16
C VAL A 21 -21.13 1.33 -27.24
N GLY A 22 -21.16 0.63 -26.10
CA GLY A 22 -21.87 -0.65 -25.97
C GLY A 22 -21.11 -1.81 -25.34
N LEU A 23 -19.84 -1.65 -24.93
CA LEU A 23 -19.10 -2.72 -24.26
C LEU A 23 -18.63 -2.30 -22.86
N ASP A 24 -19.40 -2.77 -21.88
CA ASP A 24 -19.21 -2.79 -20.42
C ASP A 24 -17.78 -3.19 -19.97
N ALA A 25 -16.83 -2.26 -20.11
CA ALA A 25 -15.47 -2.42 -19.61
C ALA A 25 -15.45 -2.55 -18.07
N GLU A 26 -16.41 -1.91 -17.38
CA GLU A 26 -16.57 -2.00 -15.93
C GLU A 26 -16.95 -3.42 -15.47
N ARG A 27 -17.74 -4.17 -16.25
CA ARG A 27 -18.16 -5.54 -15.88
C ARG A 27 -17.06 -6.59 -16.00
N ARG A 28 -16.01 -6.34 -16.80
CA ARG A 28 -14.92 -7.31 -17.00
C ARG A 28 -13.85 -7.24 -15.91
N ILE A 29 -13.62 -6.06 -15.32
CA ILE A 29 -12.67 -5.91 -14.21
C ILE A 29 -13.21 -6.53 -12.92
N LEU A 30 -14.55 -6.66 -12.80
CA LEU A 30 -15.26 -7.24 -11.64
C LEU A 30 -15.32 -8.78 -11.57
N ARG A 31 -14.57 -9.52 -12.39
CA ARG A 31 -14.57 -11.00 -12.36
C ARG A 31 -13.31 -11.61 -11.77
N LEU A 32 -12.92 -11.16 -10.59
CA LEU A 32 -12.04 -11.92 -9.69
C LEU A 32 -12.82 -12.35 -8.45
N ARG A 33 -13.77 -13.27 -8.64
CA ARG A 33 -14.44 -14.05 -7.56
C ARG A 33 -15.11 -13.26 -6.42
N ASP A 34 -15.67 -12.07 -6.67
CA ASP A 34 -16.52 -11.46 -5.66
C ASP A 34 -17.90 -12.16 -5.63
N PRO A 35 -18.39 -12.64 -4.47
CA PRO A 35 -19.82 -12.86 -4.31
C PRO A 35 -20.52 -11.52 -4.55
N VAL A 36 -21.55 -11.51 -5.42
CA VAL A 36 -22.42 -10.35 -5.60
C VAL A 36 -22.80 -9.82 -4.22
N PRO A 37 -22.63 -8.52 -3.91
CA PRO A 37 -23.03 -7.98 -2.61
C PRO A 37 -24.51 -8.24 -2.40
N VAL A 38 -24.83 -9.27 -1.60
CA VAL A 38 -26.20 -9.59 -1.24
C VAL A 38 -26.62 -8.51 -0.25
N PRO A 39 -27.70 -7.75 -0.50
CA PRO A 39 -28.16 -6.74 0.45
C PRO A 39 -28.33 -7.37 1.84
N GLY A 40 -27.55 -6.89 2.81
CA GLY A 40 -27.57 -7.40 4.19
C GLY A 40 -26.41 -8.35 4.57
N VAL A 41 -25.63 -8.88 3.62
CA VAL A 41 -24.45 -9.71 3.91
C VAL A 41 -23.19 -8.86 3.80
N ARG A 42 -22.61 -8.48 4.95
CA ARG A 42 -21.29 -7.84 5.00
C ARG A 42 -20.22 -8.93 4.94
N VAL A 43 -19.49 -9.00 3.84
CA VAL A 43 -18.30 -9.86 3.76
C VAL A 43 -17.20 -9.21 4.59
N GLN A 44 -16.93 -9.81 5.74
CA GLN A 44 -15.87 -9.41 6.65
C GLN A 44 -14.55 -10.05 6.18
N MET A 45 -13.57 -9.24 5.79
CA MET A 45 -12.28 -9.73 5.30
C MET A 45 -11.19 -9.62 6.36
N ARG A 46 -10.22 -10.53 6.27
CA ARG A 46 -8.92 -10.44 6.95
C ARG A 46 -7.88 -9.96 5.95
N ILE A 47 -7.37 -8.75 6.15
CA ILE A 47 -6.45 -8.09 5.22
C ILE A 47 -5.13 -7.86 5.93
N THR A 48 -4.05 -8.40 5.38
CA THR A 48 -2.69 -8.12 5.87
C THR A 48 -1.94 -7.27 4.85
N ILE A 49 -1.41 -6.13 5.27
CA ILE A 49 -0.60 -5.22 4.44
C ILE A 49 0.82 -5.22 4.97
N VAL A 50 1.80 -5.49 4.11
CA VAL A 50 3.23 -5.49 4.47
C VAL A 50 3.91 -4.31 3.79
N LEU A 51 4.52 -3.43 4.57
CA LEU A 51 5.32 -2.31 4.08
C LEU A 51 6.78 -2.73 3.85
N GLY A 52 7.54 -1.91 3.13
CA GLY A 52 8.97 -2.12 2.97
C GLY A 52 9.78 -1.74 4.23
N PRO A 53 11.07 -2.12 4.29
CA PRO A 53 11.90 -2.00 5.49
C PRO A 53 12.43 -0.60 5.78
N PHE A 54 12.37 0.32 4.82
CA PHE A 54 13.17 1.55 4.84
C PHE A 54 12.42 2.81 5.27
N LYS A 55 11.08 2.77 5.29
CA LYS A 55 10.25 3.90 5.69
C LYS A 55 9.06 3.44 6.52
N PRO A 56 8.83 4.02 7.70
CA PRO A 56 7.63 3.77 8.47
C PRO A 56 6.41 4.45 7.83
N PRO A 57 5.19 4.05 8.21
CA PRO A 57 3.96 4.76 7.87
C PRO A 57 3.78 6.05 8.70
N PRO A 58 2.79 6.89 8.35
CA PRO A 58 2.43 8.05 9.14
C PRO A 58 2.01 7.65 10.56
N PRO A 59 2.23 8.50 11.59
CA PRO A 59 2.77 9.87 11.51
C PRO A 59 4.30 9.98 11.37
N ALA A 60 5.05 8.87 11.31
CA ALA A 60 6.50 8.91 11.17
C ALA A 60 6.96 9.36 9.77
N PRO A 61 8.26 9.68 9.55
CA PRO A 61 8.79 10.11 8.26
C PRO A 61 8.52 9.10 7.14
N SER A 62 7.47 9.37 6.34
CA SER A 62 6.92 8.42 5.37
C SER A 62 7.15 8.85 3.92
N GLY A 63 7.30 7.88 3.02
CA GLY A 63 7.22 8.13 1.58
C GLY A 63 5.77 8.19 1.08
N ALA A 64 5.61 8.37 -0.23
CA ALA A 64 4.28 8.43 -0.85
C ALA A 64 3.55 7.09 -0.77
N ILE A 65 4.26 5.98 -0.98
CA ILE A 65 3.69 4.64 -0.99
C ILE A 65 3.19 4.26 0.40
N GLU A 66 3.98 4.53 1.45
CA GLU A 66 3.61 4.23 2.83
C GLU A 66 2.37 5.04 3.26
N LYS A 67 2.25 6.30 2.82
CA LYS A 67 1.06 7.13 3.07
C LYS A 67 -0.19 6.58 2.39
N VAL A 68 -0.08 6.15 1.14
CA VAL A 68 -1.22 5.58 0.39
C VAL A 68 -1.70 4.29 1.05
N TRP A 69 -0.78 3.37 1.38
CA TRP A 69 -1.15 2.12 2.04
C TRP A 69 -1.68 2.33 3.44
N TRP A 70 -1.14 3.28 4.20
CA TRP A 70 -1.71 3.67 5.48
C TRP A 70 -3.16 4.14 5.33
N LYS A 71 -3.43 5.03 4.36
CA LYS A 71 -4.77 5.55 4.16
C LYS A 71 -5.76 4.47 3.73
N LEU A 72 -5.32 3.54 2.87
CA LEU A 72 -6.13 2.40 2.47
C LEU A 72 -6.44 1.48 3.64
N ALA A 73 -5.46 1.23 4.51
CA ALA A 73 -5.66 0.42 5.73
C ALA A 73 -6.73 1.02 6.64
N GLU A 74 -6.69 2.33 6.89
CA GLU A 74 -7.73 3.04 7.66
C GLU A 74 -9.12 2.85 7.04
N VAL A 75 -9.21 2.98 5.72
CA VAL A 75 -10.46 2.84 4.97
C VAL A 75 -11.00 1.41 5.01
N PHE A 76 -10.13 0.40 4.98
CA PHE A 76 -10.55 -0.99 5.13
C PHE A 76 -11.04 -1.27 6.56
N ALA A 77 -10.32 -0.81 7.57
CA ALA A 77 -10.70 -0.95 8.97
C ALA A 77 -12.02 -0.24 9.27
N SER A 78 -12.21 0.98 8.75
CA SER A 78 -13.45 1.74 8.94
C SER A 78 -14.68 1.09 8.29
N ARG A 79 -14.47 0.20 7.31
CA ARG A 79 -15.54 -0.61 6.69
C ARG A 79 -15.85 -1.89 7.47
N GLY A 80 -15.16 -2.11 8.59
CA GLY A 80 -15.33 -3.24 9.49
C GLY A 80 -14.28 -4.33 9.32
N ASN A 81 -13.44 -4.30 8.27
CA ASN A 81 -12.48 -5.37 7.98
C ASN A 81 -11.42 -5.52 9.09
N GLU A 82 -10.94 -6.74 9.32
CA GLU A 82 -9.81 -7.01 10.19
C GLU A 82 -8.53 -6.69 9.42
N VAL A 83 -7.87 -5.59 9.79
CA VAL A 83 -6.66 -5.12 9.08
C VAL A 83 -5.45 -5.23 9.98
N VAL A 84 -4.48 -6.02 9.54
CA VAL A 84 -3.14 -6.09 10.14
C VAL A 84 -2.16 -5.43 9.19
N MET A 85 -1.34 -4.51 9.70
CA MET A 85 -0.24 -3.92 8.95
C MET A 85 1.09 -4.27 9.61
N ILE A 86 2.02 -4.81 8.83
CA ILE A 86 3.39 -5.10 9.25
C ILE A 86 4.31 -4.06 8.63
N GLY A 87 5.11 -3.38 9.44
CA GLY A 87 6.00 -2.35 8.93
C GLY A 87 7.10 -1.94 9.90
N PRO A 88 7.98 -1.01 9.46
CA PRO A 88 9.07 -0.51 10.28
C PRO A 88 8.59 0.21 11.55
N ASP A 89 9.29 0.02 12.66
CA ASP A 89 9.08 0.78 13.88
C ASP A 89 9.74 2.16 13.80
N HIS A 90 9.18 3.12 14.53
CA HIS A 90 9.73 4.47 14.64
C HIS A 90 9.24 5.11 15.94
N GLU A 91 10.07 5.98 16.53
CA GLU A 91 9.76 6.65 17.80
C GLU A 91 8.48 7.49 17.76
N SER A 92 8.21 8.15 16.62
CA SER A 92 7.03 8.98 16.41
C SER A 92 5.73 8.20 16.24
N LEU A 93 5.77 6.87 16.11
CA LEU A 93 4.55 6.08 15.99
C LEU A 93 3.91 5.90 17.38
N PRO A 94 2.57 6.03 17.49
CA PRO A 94 1.86 5.74 18.74
C PRO A 94 2.20 4.34 19.24
N ARG A 95 2.43 4.19 20.54
CA ARG A 95 2.71 2.89 21.16
C ARG A 95 1.40 2.19 21.47
N GLY A 96 1.36 0.88 21.21
CA GLY A 96 0.16 0.06 21.25
C GLY A 96 0.13 -0.96 20.12
N SER A 97 -0.79 -1.91 20.21
CA SER A 97 -1.01 -2.95 19.20
C SER A 97 -1.90 -2.49 18.05
N SER A 98 -2.66 -1.40 18.21
CA SER A 98 -3.55 -0.85 17.19
C SER A 98 -3.41 0.66 17.06
N ILE A 99 -3.48 1.17 15.83
CA ILE A 99 -3.49 2.59 15.49
C ILE A 99 -4.63 2.81 14.50
N ALA A 100 -5.57 3.71 14.81
CA ALA A 100 -6.71 4.03 13.95
C ALA A 100 -7.53 2.79 13.50
N GLY A 101 -7.66 1.78 14.37
CA GLY A 101 -8.40 0.54 14.07
C GLY A 101 -7.60 -0.49 13.25
N VAL A 102 -6.35 -0.20 12.91
CA VAL A 102 -5.43 -1.13 12.22
C VAL A 102 -4.50 -1.75 13.26
N GLU A 103 -4.44 -3.07 13.34
CA GLU A 103 -3.41 -3.76 14.14
C GLU A 103 -2.04 -3.52 13.49
N TYR A 104 -1.06 -3.01 14.25
CA TYR A 104 0.26 -2.68 13.72
C TYR A 104 1.35 -3.54 14.34
N ARG A 105 1.93 -4.43 13.52
CA ARG A 105 3.04 -5.32 13.89
C ARG A 105 4.36 -4.70 13.43
N ARG A 106 5.28 -4.53 14.38
CA ARG A 106 6.49 -3.75 14.20
C ARG A 106 7.70 -4.63 13.91
N LEU A 107 8.51 -4.21 12.95
CA LEU A 107 9.86 -4.72 12.74
C LEU A 107 10.88 -3.58 12.84
N PRO A 108 12.14 -3.86 13.20
CA PRO A 108 13.17 -2.83 13.19
C PRO A 108 13.28 -2.13 11.82
N LEU A 109 13.33 -0.80 11.85
CA LEU A 109 13.62 0.04 10.69
C LEU A 109 15.04 -0.23 10.20
N LEU A 110 15.21 -0.33 8.87
CA LEU A 110 16.53 -0.46 8.25
C LEU A 110 16.91 0.85 7.56
N ASP A 111 18.19 1.20 7.68
CA ASP A 111 18.74 2.32 6.93
C ASP A 111 18.97 1.95 5.48
N ARG A 112 18.59 2.85 4.56
CA ARG A 112 18.93 2.70 3.14
C ARG A 112 20.44 2.84 2.96
N GLY A 113 21.03 1.94 2.19
CA GLY A 113 22.47 1.89 1.94
C GLY A 113 22.87 2.70 0.71
N ARG A 114 24.16 2.58 0.36
CA ARG A 114 24.73 3.20 -0.85
C ARG A 114 24.64 2.31 -2.09
N SER A 115 24.23 1.04 -1.94
CA SER A 115 24.15 0.09 -3.05
C SER A 115 22.79 -0.58 -3.13
N VAL A 116 22.21 -0.59 -4.33
CA VAL A 116 20.91 -1.21 -4.60
C VAL A 116 20.94 -2.71 -4.29
N ARG A 117 22.02 -3.40 -4.65
CA ARG A 117 22.16 -4.85 -4.37
C ARG A 117 22.15 -5.15 -2.88
N GLY A 118 22.85 -4.35 -2.08
CA GLY A 118 22.86 -4.49 -0.62
C GLY A 118 21.49 -4.19 0.00
N ASP A 119 20.76 -3.21 -0.55
CA ASP A 119 19.38 -2.91 -0.13
C ASP A 119 18.44 -4.09 -0.41
N VAL A 120 18.54 -4.72 -1.58
CA VAL A 120 17.72 -5.88 -1.95
C VAL A 120 17.97 -7.09 -1.04
N ILE A 121 19.22 -7.37 -0.68
CA ILE A 121 19.54 -8.48 0.24
C ILE A 121 18.95 -8.21 1.64
N ARG A 122 19.04 -6.96 2.11
CA ARG A 122 18.46 -6.56 3.39
C ARG A 122 16.94 -6.60 3.38
N ASP A 123 16.33 -6.16 2.28
CA ASP A 123 14.90 -6.23 2.04
C ASP A 123 14.40 -7.68 2.02
N PHE A 124 15.14 -8.60 1.41
CA PHE A 124 14.82 -10.03 1.46
C PHE A 124 14.86 -10.58 2.90
N GLY A 125 15.91 -10.28 3.65
CA GLY A 125 16.03 -10.68 5.05
C GLY A 125 14.92 -10.10 5.93
N TRP A 126 14.53 -8.85 5.68
CA TRP A 126 13.42 -8.20 6.36
C TRP A 126 12.07 -8.83 5.99
N SER A 127 11.83 -9.09 4.71
CA SER A 127 10.61 -9.72 4.20
C SER A 127 10.41 -11.12 4.76
N ARG A 128 11.50 -11.88 4.93
CA ARG A 128 11.46 -13.17 5.63
C ARG A 128 11.04 -13.03 7.09
N ARG A 129 11.44 -11.97 7.78
CA ARG A 129 10.98 -11.69 9.15
C ARG A 129 9.51 -11.26 9.17
N ALA A 130 9.09 -10.42 8.23
CA ALA A 130 7.69 -10.01 8.07
C ALA A 130 6.78 -11.20 7.79
N ALA A 131 7.21 -12.14 6.96
CA ALA A 131 6.47 -13.37 6.67
C ALA A 131 6.18 -14.21 7.94
N ARG A 132 7.07 -14.19 8.94
CA ARG A 132 6.86 -14.87 10.23
C ARG A 132 5.87 -14.14 11.14
N LEU A 133 5.58 -12.89 10.86
CA LEU A 133 4.61 -12.07 11.59
C LEU A 133 3.24 -12.05 10.90
N LEU A 134 3.04 -12.79 9.81
CA LEU A 134 1.73 -12.90 9.19
C LEU A 134 0.76 -13.62 10.15
N PRO A 135 -0.50 -13.18 10.24
CA PRO A 135 -1.52 -13.93 10.97
C PRO A 135 -1.84 -15.24 10.23
N ASP A 136 -2.43 -16.19 10.95
CA ASP A 136 -2.95 -17.42 10.35
C ASP A 136 -4.02 -17.07 9.30
N ALA A 137 -3.94 -17.73 8.14
CA ALA A 137 -4.80 -17.50 6.97
C ALA A 137 -6.08 -18.34 7.03
#